data_AF-A0A564Q108-F1
#
_entry.id   AF-A0A564Q108-F1
#
_cell.length_a   1.000
_cell.length_b   1.000
_cell.length_c   1.000
_cell.angle_alpha   90.00
_cell.angle_beta   90.00
_cell.angle_gamma   90.00
#
_symmetry.space_group_name_H-M   'P 1'
#
loop_
_entity.id
_entity.type
_entity.pdbx_description
1 polymer ?
#
loop_
_entity_poly.entity_id
_entity_poly.type
_entity_poly.pdbx_seq_one_letter_code
_entity_poly.pdbx_strand_id
1 'polypeptide(L)' 'MIPEKGSIRGTARATGHDKSAICRWLKIAGEHSKEVTEYFLNDLKLTRVQVDEIWSYIKKRRR' A
#
# COMPACT_ATOMS: atom_id res chain seq x y z
N MET A 1 -9.82 -1.65 -4.49
CA MET A 1 -9.84 -0.22 -4.17
C MET A 1 -8.49 0.36 -4.56
N ILE A 2 -8.43 1.20 -5.61
CA ILE A 2 -7.20 1.88 -6.00
C ILE A 2 -6.95 2.99 -4.97
N PRO A 3 -5.71 3.20 -4.45
CA PRO A 3 -5.44 4.30 -3.53
C PRO A 3 -5.76 5.61 -4.23
N GLU A 4 -6.80 6.31 -3.77
CA GLU A 4 -7.04 7.68 -4.20
C GLU A 4 -5.85 8.52 -3.74
N LYS A 5 -5.26 9.31 -4.65
CA LYS A 5 -4.11 10.19 -4.36
C LYS A 5 -4.56 11.46 -3.62
N GLY A 6 -5.32 11.30 -2.55
CA GLY A 6 -5.83 12.39 -1.72
C GLY A 6 -4.77 12.89 -0.73
N SER A 7 -4.81 14.19 -0.42
CA SER A 7 -4.06 14.73 0.72
C SER A 7 -4.72 14.29 2.04
N ILE A 8 -3.96 14.18 3.13
CA ILE A 8 -4.48 13.85 4.47
C ILE A 8 -5.66 14.76 4.85
N ARG A 9 -5.55 16.06 4.55
CA ARG A 9 -6.63 17.04 4.83
C ARG A 9 -7.85 16.83 3.94
N GLY A 10 -7.65 16.35 2.70
CA GLY A 10 -8.74 15.99 1.80
C GLY A 10 -9.51 14.78 2.32
N THR A 11 -8.79 13.73 2.69
CA THR A 11 -9.36 12.51 3.25
C THR A 11 -10.10 12.76 4.57
N ALA A 12 -9.54 13.58 5.46
CA ALA A 12 -10.19 14.00 6.70
C ALA A 12 -11.57 14.65 6.44
N ARG A 13 -11.64 15.59 5.48
CA ARG A 13 -12.89 16.24 5.08
C ARG A 13 -13.88 15.27 4.43
N ALA A 14 -13.41 14.43 3.51
CA ALA A 14 -14.27 13.48 2.80
C ALA A 14 -14.87 12.41 3.72
N THR A 15 -14.14 12.02 4.76
CA THR A 15 -14.56 10.98 5.70
C THR A 15 -15.17 11.52 6.99
N GLY A 16 -15.12 12.84 7.24
CA GLY A 16 -15.61 13.47 8.47
C GLY A 16 -14.77 13.19 9.72
N HIS A 17 -13.52 12.73 9.58
CA HIS A 17 -12.64 12.40 10.71
C HIS A 17 -11.58 13.49 10.93
N ASP A 18 -11.03 13.56 12.15
CA ASP A 18 -9.88 14.43 12.42
C ASP A 18 -8.62 13.94 11.68
N LYS A 19 -7.73 14.88 11.31
CA LYS A 19 -6.48 14.58 10.61
C LYS A 19 -5.60 13.62 11.40
N SER A 20 -5.60 13.71 12.73
CA SER A 20 -4.81 12.83 13.60
C SER A 20 -5.28 11.38 13.52
N ALA A 21 -6.59 11.16 13.34
CA ALA A 21 -7.14 9.83 13.12
C ALA A 21 -6.68 9.25 11.78
N ILE A 22 -6.76 10.05 10.71
CA ILE A 22 -6.26 9.65 9.38
C ILE A 22 -4.76 9.35 9.42
N CYS A 23 -3.94 10.19 10.06
CA CYS A 23 -2.51 9.95 10.22
C CYS A 23 -2.21 8.66 10.97
N ARG A 24 -2.94 8.37 12.06
CA ARG A 24 -2.78 7.14 12.83
C ARG A 24 -3.07 5.91 11.98
N TRP A 25 -4.17 5.92 11.23
CA TRP A 25 -4.52 4.82 10.34
C TRP A 25 -3.50 4.64 9.22
N LEU A 26 -3.01 5.75 8.63
CA LEU A 26 -1.98 5.69 7.61
C LEU A 26 -0.69 5.06 8.15
N LYS A 27 -0.31 5.38 9.39
CA LYS A 27 0.86 4.78 10.05
C LYS A 27 0.69 3.26 10.20
N ILE A 28 -0.44 2.82 10.76
CA ILE A 28 -0.74 1.38 10.96
C ILE A 28 -0.75 0.64 9.62
N ALA A 29 -1.41 1.21 8.61
CA ALA A 29 -1.44 0.62 7.26
C ALA A 29 -0.04 0.52 6.65
N GLY A 30 0.82 1.53 6.87
CA GLY A 30 2.21 1.52 6.45
C GLY A 30 3.04 0.45 7.15
N GLU A 31 2.89 0.31 8.47
CA GLU A 31 3.55 -0.73 9.28
C GLU A 31 3.17 -2.13 8.79
N HIS A 32 1.87 -2.43 8.65
CA HIS A 32 1.43 -3.72 8.12
C HIS A 32 1.90 -3.96 6.67
N SER A 33 1.89 -2.93 5.82
CA SER A 33 2.38 -3.07 4.44
C SER A 33 3.86 -3.42 4.41
N LYS A 34 4.65 -2.87 5.33
CA LYS A 34 6.06 -3.19 5.50
C LYS A 34 6.25 -4.63 5.95
N GLU A 35 5.55 -5.08 6.98
CA GLU A 35 5.62 -6.46 7.49
C GLU A 35 5.28 -7.48 6.40
N VAL A 36 4.20 -7.24 5.64
CA VAL A 36 3.84 -8.08 4.49
C VAL A 36 4.97 -8.08 3.46
N THR A 37 5.50 -6.92 3.10
CA THR A 37 6.60 -6.84 2.12
C THR A 37 7.84 -7.62 2.59
N GLU A 38 8.22 -7.50 3.86
CA GLU A 38 9.36 -8.21 4.44
C GLU A 38 9.15 -9.72 4.42
N TYR A 39 7.95 -10.21 4.77
CA TYR A 39 7.59 -11.63 4.68
C TYR A 39 7.72 -12.15 3.24
N PHE A 40 7.17 -11.42 2.26
CA PHE A 40 7.24 -11.81 0.84
C PHE A 40 8.67 -11.84 0.29
N LEU A 41 9.56 -10.98 0.81
CA LEU A 41 10.95 -10.89 0.34
C LEU A 41 11.88 -11.91 1.01
N ASN A 42 11.73 -12.15 2.31
CA ASN A 42 12.70 -12.92 3.10
C ASN A 42 12.23 -14.35 3.36
N ASP A 43 10.96 -14.51 3.72
CA ASP A 43 10.44 -15.77 4.26
C ASP A 43 9.68 -16.58 3.21
N LEU A 44 9.06 -15.90 2.25
CA LEU A 44 8.38 -16.55 1.13
C LEU A 44 9.37 -16.90 0.02
N LYS A 45 9.65 -18.19 -0.15
CA LYS A 45 10.48 -18.70 -1.26
C LYS A 45 9.70 -18.65 -2.56
N LEU A 46 9.60 -17.45 -3.14
CA LEU A 46 9.00 -17.24 -4.46
C LEU A 46 9.95 -17.70 -5.56
N THR A 47 9.40 -18.39 -6.55
CA THR A 47 10.11 -18.66 -7.80
C THR A 47 10.16 -17.39 -8.66
N ARG A 48 11.13 -17.32 -9.58
CA ARG A 48 11.28 -16.18 -10.50
C ARG A 48 9.99 -15.87 -11.28
N VAL A 49 9.23 -16.89 -11.66
CA VAL A 49 7.96 -16.74 -12.40
C VAL A 49 6.90 -16.07 -11.53
N GLN A 50 6.78 -16.46 -10.26
CA GLN A 50 5.80 -15.87 -9.34
C GLN A 50 6.10 -14.39 -9.06
N VAL A 51 7.38 -14.03 -8.93
CA VAL A 51 7.80 -12.62 -8.78
C VAL A 51 7.47 -11.81 -10.04
N ASP A 52 7.73 -12.37 -11.22
CA ASP A 52 7.43 -11.72 -12.50
C ASP A 52 5.92 -11.50 -12.69
N GLU A 53 5.09 -12.47 -12.29
CA GLU A 53 3.64 -12.38 -12.36
C GLU A 53 3.09 -11.24 -11.48
N ILE A 54 3.60 -11.10 -10.24
CA ILE A 54 3.26 -9.98 -9.35
C ILE A 54 3.55 -8.64 -10.04
N TRP A 55 4.71 -8.52 -10.70
CA TRP A 55 5.12 -7.29 -11.36
C TRP A 55 4.41 -7.05 -12.71
N SER A 56 3.91 -8.10 -13.35
CA SER A 56 3.06 -8.01 -14.54
C SER A 56 1.65 -7.52 -14.20
N TYR A 57 1.12 -7.92 -13.04
CA TYR A 57 -0.18 -7.50 -12.54
C TYR A 57 -0.16 -6.04 -12.08
N ILE A 58 0.92 -5.61 -11.42
CA ILE A 58 1.17 -4.19 -11.11
C ILE A 58 1.53 -3.50 -12.42
N LYS A 59 0.50 -3.14 -13.20
CA LYS A 59 0.62 -2.53 -14.52
C LYS A 59 1.64 -1.38 -14.48
N LYS A 60 2.84 -1.59 -15.03
CA LYS A 60 3.78 -0.48 -15.26
C LYS A 60 3.07 0.56 -16.10
N ARG A 61 3.04 1.82 -15.67
CA ARG A 61 2.61 2.92 -16.55
C ARG A 61 3.54 2.91 -17.76
N ARG A 62 3.00 2.58 -18.95
CA ARG A 62 3.72 2.83 -20.20
C ARG A 62 3.93 4.35 -20.31
N ARG A 63 5.19 4.72 -20.56
CA ARG A 63 5.60 6.10 -20.81
C ARG A 63 5.01 6.60 -22.13
#